data_AF-A0A368NEI7-F1
#
_entry.id   AF-A0A368NEI7-F1
#
_cell.length_a   1.000
_cell.length_b   1.000
_cell.length_c   1.000
_cell.angle_alpha   90.00
_cell.angle_beta   90.00
_cell.angle_gamma   90.00
#
_symmetry.space_group_name_H-M   'P 1'
#
loop_
_entity.id
_entity.type
_entity.pdbx_description
1 polymer ?
#
loop_
_entity_poly.entity_id
_entity_poly.type
_entity_poly.pdbx_seq_one_letter_code
_entity_poly.pdbx_strand_id
1 'polypeptide(L)'
;METNESGIEKTAVEYLNYGEKTAKRAEWECWSFRLVGPLQVLVTNESYGVEKDAHAYVVAVEDVGGVFVPRECECPADRFRDDYDCKHKLALVAVGGQVVMEAAAAFSEKSLGEPTSVEPTPVADGGRPKSPTCECEKLGELQCWSCYQSERKE
;
A
#
# COMPACT_ATOMS: atom_id res chain seq x y z
N MET A 1 22.25 37.04 24.38
CA MET A 1 21.65 36.15 23.37
C MET A 1 20.99 35.05 24.14
N GLU A 2 19.67 35.14 24.33
CA GLU A 2 18.91 34.04 24.91
C GLU A 2 18.77 32.96 23.83
N THR A 3 19.27 31.77 24.12
CA THR A 3 19.07 30.59 23.30
C THR A 3 17.65 30.11 23.48
N ASN A 4 16.82 30.22 22.45
CA ASN A 4 15.52 29.55 22.40
C ASN A 4 15.77 28.04 22.34
N GLU A 5 15.81 27.39 23.51
CA GLU A 5 15.65 25.95 23.63
C GLU A 5 14.17 25.61 23.40
N SER A 6 13.67 25.82 22.19
CA SER A 6 12.53 25.02 21.74
C SER A 6 13.05 23.60 21.66
N GLY A 7 12.69 22.75 22.62
CA GLY A 7 13.06 21.34 22.62
C GLY A 7 12.87 20.79 21.21
N ILE A 8 13.97 20.38 20.57
CA ILE A 8 13.95 19.89 19.20
C ILE A 8 13.06 18.65 19.24
N GLU A 9 11.85 18.77 18.70
CA GLU A 9 10.94 17.64 18.53
C GLU A 9 11.67 16.63 17.64
N LYS A 10 12.06 15.50 18.23
CA LYS A 10 12.76 14.45 17.49
C LYS A 10 11.87 13.98 16.36
N THR A 11 12.39 14.00 15.14
CA THR A 11 11.67 13.40 14.02
C THR A 11 11.66 11.89 14.19
N ALA A 12 10.60 11.20 13.73
CA ALA A 12 10.51 9.74 13.86
C ALA A 12 11.71 8.98 13.25
N VAL A 13 12.44 9.60 12.32
CA VAL A 13 13.66 9.03 11.72
C VAL A 13 14.77 8.87 12.76
N GLU A 14 14.86 9.79 13.71
CA GLU A 14 15.88 9.81 14.77
C GLU A 14 15.72 8.69 15.80
N TYR A 15 14.58 7.98 15.77
CA TYR A 15 14.33 6.80 16.61
C TYR A 15 14.84 5.51 15.97
N LEU A 16 15.26 5.53 14.71
CA LEU A 16 15.74 4.36 14.00
C LEU A 16 17.27 4.30 13.96
N ASN A 17 17.84 3.12 14.16
CA ASN A 17 19.26 2.86 13.97
C ASN A 17 19.49 2.14 12.65
N TYR A 18 20.04 2.80 11.64
CA TYR A 18 20.25 2.21 10.32
C TYR A 18 21.57 2.65 9.68
N GLY A 19 22.17 1.78 8.87
CA GLY A 19 23.38 2.07 8.11
C GLY A 19 23.08 2.67 6.73
N GLU A 20 24.13 3.19 6.07
CA GLU A 20 24.04 3.82 4.73
C GLU A 20 23.38 2.94 3.67
N LYS A 21 23.63 1.62 3.71
CA LYS A 21 23.02 0.68 2.77
C LYS A 21 21.49 0.63 2.92
N THR A 22 20.99 0.65 4.16
CA THR A 22 19.54 0.67 4.43
C THR A 22 18.94 2.00 3.98
N ALA A 23 19.62 3.11 4.25
CA ALA A 23 19.21 4.45 3.82
C ALA A 23 19.03 4.53 2.30
N LYS A 24 20.05 4.15 1.53
CA LYS A 24 19.99 4.15 0.06
C LYS A 24 18.89 3.26 -0.49
N ARG A 25 18.64 2.09 0.12
CA ARG A 25 17.56 1.20 -0.32
C ARG A 25 16.17 1.78 -0.04
N ALA A 26 15.98 2.38 1.13
CA ALA A 26 14.72 3.06 1.43
C ALA A 26 14.46 4.22 0.45
N GLU A 27 15.50 4.97 0.07
CA GLU A 27 15.42 6.09 -0.88
C GLU A 27 15.18 5.65 -2.34
N TRP A 28 15.85 4.60 -2.81
CA TRP A 28 15.85 4.24 -4.23
C TRP A 28 14.79 3.20 -4.62
N GLU A 29 14.28 2.44 -3.66
CA GLU A 29 13.23 1.46 -3.92
C GLU A 29 11.84 2.13 -3.92
N CYS A 30 10.88 1.48 -4.57
CA CYS A 30 9.49 1.93 -4.63
C CYS A 30 8.68 1.28 -3.51
N TRP A 31 7.79 2.05 -2.89
CA TRP A 31 7.05 1.61 -1.71
C TRP A 31 5.55 1.89 -1.85
N SER A 32 4.73 0.97 -1.36
CA SER A 32 3.32 1.21 -1.10
C SER A 32 2.96 0.88 0.34
N PHE A 33 1.97 1.59 0.88
CA PHE A 33 1.55 1.50 2.27
C PHE A 33 0.06 1.22 2.34
N ARG A 34 -0.34 0.23 3.14
CA ARG A 34 -1.75 -0.10 3.39
C ARG A 34 -1.99 -0.27 4.88
N LEU A 35 -3.03 0.34 5.40
CA LEU A 35 -3.46 0.11 6.78
C LEU A 35 -4.15 -1.26 6.86
N VAL A 36 -3.68 -2.12 7.76
CA VAL A 36 -4.19 -3.49 7.93
C VAL A 36 -4.73 -3.75 9.34
N GLY A 37 -4.59 -2.78 10.23
CA GLY A 37 -5.07 -2.84 11.60
C GLY A 37 -4.74 -1.56 12.37
N PRO A 38 -5.27 -1.42 13.59
CA PRO A 38 -4.85 -0.35 14.49
C PRO A 38 -3.34 -0.40 14.70
N LEU A 39 -2.66 0.71 14.43
CA LEU A 39 -1.20 0.82 14.52
C LEU A 39 -0.41 -0.21 13.68
N GLN A 40 -1.02 -0.73 12.60
CA GLN A 40 -0.40 -1.72 11.73
C GLN A 40 -0.44 -1.28 10.26
N VAL A 41 0.74 -1.19 9.66
CA VAL A 41 0.90 -0.80 8.25
C VAL A 41 1.57 -1.94 7.49
N LEU A 42 0.89 -2.46 6.47
CA LEU A 42 1.51 -3.32 5.48
C LEU A 42 2.39 -2.46 4.56
N VAL A 43 3.70 -2.65 4.67
CA VAL A 43 4.71 -1.97 3.86
C VAL A 43 5.15 -2.91 2.76
N THR A 44 4.88 -2.54 1.51
CA THR A 44 5.22 -3.35 0.33
C THR A 44 6.32 -2.70 -0.48
N ASN A 45 7.35 -3.49 -0.79
CA ASN A 45 8.39 -3.06 -1.73
C ASN A 45 7.97 -3.35 -3.17
N GLU A 46 7.51 -2.31 -3.85
CA GLU A 46 7.01 -2.37 -5.22
C GLU A 46 8.13 -2.56 -6.25
N SER A 47 9.41 -2.35 -5.91
CA SER A 47 10.53 -2.61 -6.83
C SER A 47 10.69 -4.08 -7.20
N TYR A 48 10.09 -5.00 -6.45
CA TYR A 48 10.08 -6.44 -6.77
C TYR A 48 9.02 -6.82 -7.82
N GLY A 49 8.21 -5.88 -8.30
CA GLY A 49 7.26 -6.09 -9.40
C GLY A 49 6.29 -7.25 -9.11
N VAL A 50 6.33 -8.30 -9.92
CA VAL A 50 5.45 -9.47 -9.76
C VAL A 50 5.71 -10.26 -8.48
N GLU A 51 6.88 -10.10 -7.86
CA GLU A 51 7.26 -10.79 -6.62
C GLU A 51 7.01 -9.92 -5.37
N LYS A 52 6.40 -8.74 -5.52
CA LYS A 52 6.23 -7.77 -4.43
C LYS A 52 5.47 -8.31 -3.22
N ASP A 53 4.58 -9.27 -3.42
CA ASP A 53 3.79 -9.85 -2.33
C ASP A 53 4.68 -10.66 -1.36
N ALA A 54 5.81 -11.22 -1.84
CA ALA A 54 6.84 -11.83 -0.97
C ALA A 54 7.70 -10.78 -0.23
N HIS A 55 7.53 -9.50 -0.57
CA HIS A 55 8.19 -8.34 -0.01
C HIS A 55 7.21 -7.32 0.58
N ALA A 56 6.07 -7.83 1.07
CA ALA A 56 5.09 -7.10 1.85
C ALA A 56 5.15 -7.59 3.31
N TYR A 57 5.41 -6.68 4.24
CA TYR A 57 5.55 -7.01 5.67
C TYR A 57 4.76 -6.02 6.51
N VAL A 58 4.09 -6.50 7.56
CA VAL A 58 3.43 -5.61 8.51
C VAL A 58 4.48 -4.99 9.42
N VAL A 59 4.36 -3.66 9.57
CA VAL A 59 5.15 -2.85 10.50
C VAL A 59 4.20 -2.33 11.57
N ALA A 60 4.51 -2.65 12.83
CA ALA A 60 3.83 -2.12 13.99
C ALA A 60 4.35 -0.72 14.33
N VAL A 61 3.43 0.17 14.67
CA VAL A 61 3.68 1.56 15.02
C VAL A 61 3.38 1.77 16.50
N GLU A 62 4.16 2.60 17.18
CA GLU A 62 3.92 3.00 18.57
C GLU A 62 3.91 4.52 18.67
N ASP A 63 3.07 5.06 19.56
CA ASP A 63 3.09 6.46 19.96
C ASP A 63 4.13 6.66 21.07
N VAL A 64 5.18 7.41 20.77
CA VAL A 64 6.21 7.80 21.74
C VAL A 64 6.12 9.30 21.98
N GLY A 65 5.22 9.68 22.89
CA GLY A 65 5.08 11.07 23.34
C GLY A 65 4.50 12.01 22.28
N GLY A 66 3.54 11.53 21.49
CA GLY A 66 2.90 12.23 20.39
C GLY A 66 3.59 12.02 19.04
N VAL A 67 4.71 11.29 19.00
CA VAL A 67 5.44 10.97 17.77
C VAL A 67 5.25 9.49 17.46
N PHE A 68 4.59 9.18 16.34
CA PHE A 68 4.46 7.79 15.91
C PHE A 68 5.77 7.30 15.30
N VAL A 69 6.23 6.14 15.76
CA VAL A 69 7.49 5.51 15.34
C VAL A 69 7.28 4.02 15.05
N PRO A 70 7.95 3.44 14.04
CA PRO A 70 7.96 2.00 13.83
C PRO A 70 8.69 1.28 14.95
N ARG A 71 8.16 0.14 15.41
CA ARG A 71 8.78 -0.65 16.49
C ARG A 71 9.19 -2.04 16.07
N GLU A 72 8.29 -2.75 15.40
CA GLU A 72 8.52 -4.13 14.96
C GLU A 72 8.09 -4.27 13.50
N CYS A 73 8.83 -5.10 12.77
CA CYS A 73 8.52 -5.45 11.39
C CYS A 73 8.60 -6.97 11.22
N GLU A 74 7.66 -7.55 10.50
CA GLU A 74 7.63 -9.01 10.28
C GLU A 74 8.75 -9.52 9.35
N CYS A 75 9.52 -8.62 8.74
CA CYS A 75 10.54 -9.01 7.78
C CYS A 75 11.72 -9.75 8.45
N PRO A 76 12.40 -10.64 7.71
CA PRO A 76 13.53 -11.40 8.26
C PRO A 76 14.66 -10.51 8.82
N ALA A 77 14.86 -9.32 8.24
CA ALA A 77 15.92 -8.43 8.70
C ALA A 77 15.68 -7.91 10.12
N ASP A 78 14.43 -7.66 10.50
CA ASP A 78 14.06 -7.19 11.83
C ASP A 78 14.03 -8.35 12.83
N ARG A 79 13.51 -9.51 12.42
CA ARG A 79 13.43 -10.71 13.26
C ARG A 79 14.80 -11.23 13.74
N PHE A 80 15.84 -11.10 12.92
CA PHE A 80 17.15 -11.72 13.19
C PHE A 80 18.25 -10.70 13.52
N ARG A 81 17.95 -9.39 13.52
CA ARG A 81 18.93 -8.34 13.80
C ARG A 81 18.28 -7.28 14.67
N ASP A 82 18.69 -7.24 15.94
CA ASP A 82 18.18 -6.27 16.92
C ASP A 82 18.97 -4.95 16.91
N ASP A 83 20.15 -4.95 16.28
CA ASP A 83 21.09 -3.83 16.30
C ASP A 83 20.81 -2.79 15.21
N TYR A 84 20.04 -3.13 14.16
CA TYR A 84 19.70 -2.21 13.08
C TYR A 84 18.26 -2.37 12.60
N ASP A 85 17.58 -1.25 12.41
CA ASP A 85 16.26 -1.20 11.81
C ASP A 85 16.28 -1.56 10.33
N CYS A 86 15.28 -2.36 9.95
CA CYS A 86 15.12 -2.79 8.59
C CYS A 86 14.67 -1.64 7.65
N LYS A 87 14.88 -1.83 6.35
CA LYS A 87 14.48 -0.86 5.33
C LYS A 87 12.98 -0.56 5.31
N HIS A 88 12.12 -1.48 5.78
CA HIS A 88 10.67 -1.29 5.82
C HIS A 88 10.26 -0.25 6.88
N LYS A 89 10.88 -0.32 8.08
CA LYS A 89 10.69 0.70 9.12
C LYS A 89 11.16 2.06 8.61
N LEU A 90 12.35 2.11 8.02
CA LEU A 90 12.90 3.35 7.47
C LEU A 90 12.04 3.91 6.33
N ALA A 91 11.57 3.07 5.40
CA ALA A 91 10.69 3.50 4.32
C ALA A 91 9.33 4.01 4.84
N LEU A 92 8.76 3.37 5.87
CA LEU A 92 7.53 3.86 6.51
C LEU A 92 7.71 5.28 7.05
N VAL A 93 8.83 5.56 7.72
CA VAL A 93 9.07 6.90 8.27
C VAL A 93 9.48 7.91 7.21
N ALA A 94 10.37 7.55 6.29
CA ALA A 94 10.96 8.48 5.33
C ALA A 94 10.07 8.75 4.11
N VAL A 95 9.29 7.75 3.67
CA VAL A 95 8.44 7.83 2.46
C VAL A 95 6.96 7.88 2.83
N GLY A 96 6.51 7.03 3.76
CA GLY A 96 5.13 7.09 4.27
C GLY A 96 4.89 8.29 5.17
N GLY A 97 5.87 8.64 5.99
CA GLY A 97 5.82 9.78 6.90
C GLY A 97 4.84 9.60 8.05
N GLN A 98 4.70 10.68 8.84
CA GLN A 98 3.74 10.72 9.95
C GLN A 98 2.30 10.50 9.48
N VAL A 99 1.94 10.99 8.29
CA VAL A 99 0.57 10.88 7.75
C VAL A 99 0.08 9.42 7.72
N VAL A 100 0.91 8.48 7.25
CA VAL A 100 0.53 7.06 7.20
C VAL A 100 0.44 6.47 8.62
N MET A 101 1.36 6.84 9.51
CA MET A 101 1.41 6.31 10.88
C MET A 101 0.26 6.85 11.77
N GLU A 102 -0.06 8.13 11.66
CA GLU A 102 -1.22 8.76 12.29
C GLU A 102 -2.52 8.16 11.75
N ALA A 103 -2.61 7.90 10.44
CA ALA A 103 -3.76 7.22 9.86
C ALA A 103 -3.90 5.78 10.39
N ALA A 104 -2.79 5.07 10.61
CA ALA A 104 -2.80 3.76 11.26
C ALA A 104 -3.26 3.85 12.72
N ALA A 105 -2.89 4.89 13.45
CA ALA A 105 -3.35 5.13 14.81
C ALA A 105 -4.85 5.47 14.89
N ALA A 106 -5.37 6.20 13.90
CA ALA A 106 -6.79 6.52 13.76
C ALA A 106 -7.62 5.35 13.20
N PHE A 107 -6.98 4.25 12.78
CA PHE A 107 -7.66 3.11 12.17
C PHE A 107 -8.54 2.38 13.19
N SER A 108 -9.85 2.33 12.93
CA SER A 108 -10.81 1.60 13.77
C SER A 108 -10.97 0.16 13.29
N GLU A 109 -11.06 -0.80 14.21
CA GLU A 109 -11.25 -2.23 13.87
C GLU A 109 -12.50 -2.49 13.01
N LYS A 110 -13.52 -1.63 13.12
CA LYS A 110 -14.74 -1.69 12.29
C LYS A 110 -14.43 -1.59 10.79
N SER A 111 -13.33 -0.96 10.40
CA SER A 111 -12.92 -0.84 8.99
C SER A 111 -12.47 -2.14 8.34
N LEU A 112 -12.13 -3.18 9.13
CA LEU A 112 -11.81 -4.54 8.62
C LEU A 112 -13.05 -5.44 8.51
N GLY A 113 -14.17 -4.99 9.08
CA GLY A 113 -15.33 -5.81 9.41
C GLY A 113 -16.63 -5.15 9.03
N GLU A 114 -16.73 -4.73 7.78
CA GLU A 114 -18.00 -4.67 7.06
C GLU A 114 -17.59 -4.69 5.57
N PRO A 115 -17.93 -5.72 4.77
CA PRO A 115 -18.28 -5.37 3.40
C PRO A 115 -19.40 -4.35 3.61
N THR A 116 -19.07 -3.06 3.45
CA THR A 116 -20.10 -2.13 3.04
C THR A 116 -20.77 -2.89 1.92
N SER A 117 -22.06 -3.19 2.07
CA SER A 117 -22.88 -3.57 0.95
C SER A 117 -22.63 -2.45 -0.05
N VAL A 118 -21.63 -2.64 -0.90
CA VAL A 118 -21.56 -2.00 -2.18
C VAL A 118 -22.90 -2.42 -2.73
N GLU A 119 -23.86 -1.48 -2.69
CA GLU A 119 -24.85 -1.47 -3.74
C GLU A 119 -24.07 -1.81 -4.99
N PRO A 120 -24.44 -2.91 -5.67
CA PRO A 120 -23.66 -3.40 -6.79
C PRO A 120 -23.31 -2.17 -7.59
N THR A 121 -22.01 -1.88 -7.72
CA THR A 121 -21.56 -0.87 -8.67
C THR A 121 -22.40 -1.11 -9.90
N PRO A 122 -23.14 -0.12 -10.42
CA PRO A 122 -23.84 -0.34 -11.66
C PRO A 122 -22.74 -0.80 -12.59
N VAL A 123 -22.80 -2.09 -12.91
CA VAL A 123 -22.01 -2.64 -13.96
C VAL A 123 -22.49 -1.77 -15.10
N ALA A 124 -21.64 -0.86 -15.57
CA ALA A 124 -21.74 -0.46 -16.94
C ALA A 124 -21.46 -1.78 -17.66
N ASP A 125 -22.53 -2.56 -17.80
CA ASP A 125 -22.60 -3.60 -18.78
C ASP A 125 -22.23 -2.86 -20.05
N GLY A 126 -21.00 -3.07 -20.53
CA GLY A 126 -20.72 -2.84 -21.94
C GLY A 126 -21.70 -3.73 -22.66
N GLY A 127 -22.89 -3.19 -22.92
CA GLY A 127 -24.17 -3.86 -22.77
C GLY A 127 -24.12 -5.30 -23.25
N ARG A 128 -24.66 -6.23 -22.46
CA ARG A 128 -25.14 -7.47 -23.05
C ARG A 128 -26.58 -7.18 -23.47
N PRO A 129 -26.85 -6.73 -24.70
CA PRO A 129 -28.23 -6.65 -25.15
C PRO A 129 -28.80 -8.08 -25.07
N LYS A 130 -29.89 -8.21 -24.33
CA LYS A 130 -30.81 -9.35 -24.49
C LYS A 130 -31.54 -9.15 -25.83
N SER A 131 -30.82 -9.21 -26.94
CA SER A 131 -31.43 -9.35 -28.25
C SER A 131 -30.69 -10.45 -29.03
N PRO A 132 -31.41 -11.29 -29.78
CA PRO A 132 -30.80 -12.35 -30.59
C PRO A 132 -30.17 -11.80 -31.89
N THR A 133 -30.02 -10.49 -32.04
CA THR A 133 -29.58 -9.85 -33.28
C THR A 133 -28.14 -9.35 -33.12
N CYS A 134 -27.21 -9.96 -33.88
CA CYS A 134 -25.81 -9.52 -34.09
C CYS A 134 -25.80 -8.01 -34.40
N GLU A 135 -25.06 -7.20 -33.65
CA GLU A 135 -24.88 -5.77 -33.99
C GLU A 135 -23.79 -5.54 -35.05
N CYS A 136 -23.58 -6.54 -35.89
CA CYS A 136 -22.49 -6.63 -36.85
C CYS A 136 -22.68 -5.62 -38.01
N GLU A 137 -23.95 -5.32 -38.36
CA GLU A 137 -24.31 -4.26 -39.31
C GLU A 137 -23.76 -2.87 -38.94
N LYS A 138 -23.59 -2.56 -37.64
CA LYS A 138 -23.03 -1.26 -37.19
C LYS A 138 -21.50 -1.19 -37.31
N LEU A 139 -20.84 -2.33 -37.49
CA LEU A 139 -19.38 -2.46 -37.53
C LEU A 139 -18.83 -2.54 -38.97
N GLY A 140 -19.70 -2.48 -39.97
CA GLY A 140 -19.31 -2.57 -41.38
C GLY A 140 -18.75 -3.95 -41.70
N GLU A 141 -17.53 -4.01 -42.22
CA GLU A 141 -16.86 -5.28 -42.58
C GLU A 141 -16.25 -6.01 -41.36
N LEU A 142 -16.31 -5.41 -40.17
CA LEU A 142 -15.69 -5.96 -38.96
C LEU A 142 -16.68 -6.79 -38.14
N GLN A 143 -16.25 -7.98 -37.72
CA GLN A 143 -17.04 -8.86 -36.87
C GLN A 143 -17.07 -8.34 -35.43
N CYS A 144 -18.23 -8.47 -34.76
CA CYS A 144 -18.30 -8.21 -33.32
C CYS A 144 -17.49 -9.26 -32.52
N TRP A 145 -17.09 -8.90 -31.29
CA TRP A 145 -16.28 -9.77 -30.44
C TRP A 145 -16.92 -11.15 -30.18
N SER A 146 -18.26 -11.20 -30.07
CA SER A 146 -18.98 -12.47 -29.89
C SER A 146 -18.93 -13.38 -31.13
N CYS A 147 -18.88 -12.82 -32.35
CA CYS A 147 -18.75 -13.59 -33.59
C CYS A 147 -17.33 -14.08 -33.80
N TYR A 148 -16.34 -13.21 -33.52
CA TYR A 148 -14.93 -13.58 -33.54
C TYR A 148 -14.64 -14.75 -32.58
N GLN A 149 -15.13 -14.70 -31.34
CA GLN A 149 -14.95 -15.81 -30.38
C GLN A 149 -15.66 -17.11 -30.78
N SER A 150 -16.75 -17.03 -31.55
CA SER A 150 -17.53 -18.21 -31.94
C SER A 150 -17.17 -18.75 -33.32
N GLU A 151 -16.13 -18.21 -33.97
CA GLU A 151 -15.71 -18.52 -35.34
C GLU A 151 -16.85 -18.43 -36.38
N ARG A 152 -17.89 -17.65 -36.06
CA ARG A 152 -19.02 -17.44 -36.97
C ARG A 152 -18.72 -16.28 -37.89
N LYS A 153 -18.52 -16.59 -39.17
CA LYS A 153 -18.70 -15.61 -40.26
C LYS A 153 -20.21 -15.47 -40.48
N GLU A 154 -20.67 -14.25 -40.73
CA GLU A 154 -22.08 -13.97 -41.08
C GLU A 154 -22.61 -14.92 -42.16
#